data_AF-H3G565-F1
#
_entry.id   AF-H3G565-F1
#
_cell.length_a   1.000
_cell.length_b   1.000
_cell.length_c   1.000
_cell.angle_alpha   90.00
_cell.angle_beta   90.00
_cell.angle_gamma   90.00
#
_symmetry.space_group_name_H-M   'P 1'
#
loop_
_entity.id
_entity.type
_entity.pdbx_description
1 polymer ?
#
loop_
_entity_poly.entity_id
_entity_poly.type
_entity_poly.pdbx_seq_one_letter_code
_entity_poly.pdbx_strand_id
1 'polypeptide(L)'
;RDPFCNVGESITSKIGVNLHRQPNHPLHIIKTKIESYFDDLHLNHGAPKFTVFDDLDPVVTTYDCFDSMLVPKDHVSRKVTDTYYVDKNRVLRAHTSAHEVATMKKGFTSFLVSGDVYRRDEIDASHYPVFHQMEGVRIFSELDAATPREEKVAHVKEELKKTLEGMAKELFGDVEMRWVEAYFPFTEPSLELEIFFNGDWLEVLGCGVLQQEIVRNAGLGDNVGWAFGLGLERLAMVLFDIPDIRLFWSQDKRFISQFKDGQITKFKPYSKYPACFKDVSFWHDEDFHENNLCEVVRDIAGDMVEQVAVVDEFTHPKTQRQSKCYRITYRHMDRNLTNSEVDDI
;
A
#
# COMPACT_ATOMS: atom_id res chain seq x y z
N ARG A 1 2.93 26.64 -12.07
CA ARG A 1 2.83 25.42 -11.24
C ARG A 1 3.62 25.68 -9.97
N ASP A 2 3.11 25.22 -8.82
CA ASP A 2 3.89 25.24 -7.57
C ASP A 2 5.19 24.44 -7.80
N PRO A 3 6.39 24.98 -7.50
CA PRO A 3 7.64 24.27 -7.72
C PRO A 3 7.80 23.00 -6.88
N PHE A 4 6.98 22.81 -5.83
CA PHE A 4 6.95 21.60 -5.00
C PHE A 4 5.96 20.56 -5.52
N CYS A 5 5.10 20.90 -6.47
CA CYS A 5 4.13 19.98 -7.02
C CYS A 5 4.79 19.01 -8.01
N ASN A 6 4.85 17.73 -7.65
CA ASN A 6 5.39 16.66 -8.50
C ASN A 6 4.32 15.63 -8.92
N VAL A 7 3.04 16.00 -8.81
CA VAL A 7 1.92 15.15 -9.25
C VAL A 7 1.70 15.31 -10.75
N GLY A 8 1.97 14.24 -11.51
CA GLY A 8 1.75 14.16 -12.95
C GLY A 8 0.27 13.99 -13.33
N GLU A 9 -0.02 14.09 -14.64
CA GLU A 9 -1.37 13.84 -15.17
C GLU A 9 -1.77 12.38 -15.03
N SER A 10 -0.82 11.45 -15.21
CA SER A 10 -1.03 10.01 -15.03
C SER A 10 -1.56 9.69 -13.63
N ILE A 11 -0.99 10.32 -12.59
CA ILE A 11 -1.41 10.17 -11.19
C ILE A 11 -2.73 10.90 -10.92
N THR A 12 -2.86 12.13 -11.41
CA THR A 12 -4.09 12.92 -11.24
C THR A 12 -5.31 12.19 -11.78
N SER A 13 -5.16 11.47 -12.90
CA SER A 13 -6.25 10.69 -13.52
C SER A 13 -6.75 9.51 -12.66
N LYS A 14 -5.96 9.06 -11.68
CA LYS A 14 -6.28 7.93 -10.80
C LYS A 14 -6.96 8.36 -9.49
N ILE A 15 -6.85 9.64 -9.13
CA ILE A 15 -7.49 10.19 -7.94
C ILE A 15 -9.02 10.08 -8.08
N GLY A 16 -9.66 9.50 -7.07
CA GLY A 16 -11.11 9.35 -7.02
C GLY A 16 -11.68 8.17 -7.81
N VAL A 17 -10.84 7.36 -8.47
CA VAL A 17 -11.27 6.11 -9.12
C VAL A 17 -11.79 5.11 -8.07
N ASN A 18 -11.18 5.10 -6.88
CA ASN A 18 -11.64 4.37 -5.69
C ASN A 18 -11.96 2.89 -5.97
N LEU A 19 -10.99 2.13 -6.51
CA LEU A 19 -11.19 0.73 -6.88
C LEU A 19 -11.67 -0.14 -5.71
N HIS A 20 -11.26 0.18 -4.48
CA HIS A 20 -11.70 -0.46 -3.23
C HIS A 20 -13.19 -0.30 -2.91
N ARG A 21 -13.90 0.58 -3.63
CA ARG A 21 -15.35 0.84 -3.50
C ARG A 21 -16.16 0.35 -4.70
N GLN A 22 -15.50 -0.15 -5.75
CA GLN A 22 -16.19 -0.59 -6.95
C GLN A 22 -16.73 -2.01 -6.76
N PRO A 23 -18.06 -2.22 -6.87
CA PRO A 23 -18.65 -3.55 -6.71
C PRO A 23 -18.03 -4.57 -7.66
N ASN A 24 -17.85 -5.80 -7.17
CA ASN A 24 -17.19 -6.91 -7.83
C ASN A 24 -15.68 -6.73 -8.09
N HIS A 25 -15.10 -5.56 -7.79
CA HIS A 25 -13.65 -5.40 -7.94
C HIS A 25 -12.91 -6.27 -6.92
N PRO A 26 -11.81 -6.97 -7.28
CA PRO A 26 -11.06 -7.81 -6.34
C PRO A 26 -10.69 -7.10 -5.03
N LEU A 27 -10.29 -5.82 -5.10
CA LEU A 27 -9.95 -5.02 -3.91
C LEU A 27 -11.18 -4.74 -3.03
N HIS A 28 -12.34 -4.47 -3.64
CA HIS A 28 -13.60 -4.34 -2.91
C HIS A 28 -14.00 -5.65 -2.23
N ILE A 29 -13.78 -6.79 -2.89
CA ILE A 29 -14.08 -8.11 -2.33
C ILE A 29 -13.22 -8.39 -1.09
N ILE A 30 -11.90 -8.12 -1.15
CA ILE A 30 -11.03 -8.29 0.04
C ILE A 30 -11.44 -7.32 1.15
N LYS A 31 -11.64 -6.04 0.82
CA LYS A 31 -12.07 -5.02 1.78
C LYS A 31 -13.32 -5.45 2.54
N THR A 32 -14.38 -5.80 1.80
CA THR A 32 -15.68 -6.19 2.38
C THR A 32 -15.62 -7.48 3.19
N LYS A 33 -14.75 -8.44 2.82
CA LYS A 33 -14.49 -9.64 3.63
C LYS A 33 -13.86 -9.30 4.98
N ILE A 34 -12.87 -8.40 5.00
CA ILE A 34 -12.24 -7.96 6.25
C ILE A 34 -13.25 -7.16 7.10
N GLU A 35 -14.00 -6.23 6.49
CA GLU A 35 -15.07 -5.50 7.20
C GLU A 35 -16.08 -6.46 7.83
N SER A 36 -16.50 -7.49 7.09
CA SER A 36 -17.43 -8.52 7.58
C SER A 36 -16.85 -9.32 8.75
N TYR A 37 -15.54 -9.59 8.74
CA TYR A 37 -14.85 -10.25 9.87
C TYR A 37 -14.92 -9.40 11.15
N PHE A 38 -14.66 -8.10 11.05
CA PHE A 38 -14.76 -7.19 12.21
C PHE A 38 -16.22 -7.00 12.68
N ASP A 39 -17.18 -6.98 11.77
CA ASP A 39 -18.60 -6.98 12.11
C ASP A 39 -19.02 -8.27 12.84
N ASP A 40 -18.54 -9.44 12.39
CA ASP A 40 -18.78 -10.73 13.03
C ASP A 40 -18.19 -10.79 14.45
N LEU A 41 -16.96 -10.31 14.63
CA LEU A 41 -16.35 -10.18 15.96
C LEU A 41 -17.22 -9.35 16.92
N HIS A 42 -17.83 -8.27 16.43
CA HIS A 42 -18.73 -7.46 17.23
C HIS A 42 -20.03 -8.20 17.57
N LEU A 43 -20.69 -8.76 16.55
CA LEU A 43 -22.01 -9.37 16.68
C LEU A 43 -22.00 -10.66 17.51
N ASN A 44 -20.97 -11.49 17.34
CA ASN A 44 -20.93 -12.85 17.85
C ASN A 44 -19.88 -13.07 18.96
N HIS A 45 -18.89 -12.18 19.09
CA HIS A 45 -17.78 -12.33 20.03
C HIS A 45 -17.62 -11.17 21.02
N GLY A 46 -18.51 -10.17 20.99
CA GLY A 46 -18.52 -9.06 21.93
C GLY A 46 -17.36 -8.07 21.77
N ALA A 47 -16.66 -8.10 20.63
CA ALA A 47 -15.65 -7.10 20.29
C ALA A 47 -16.29 -5.71 20.12
N PRO A 48 -15.52 -4.60 20.22
CA PRO A 48 -16.06 -3.28 19.90
C PRO A 48 -16.46 -3.20 18.43
N LYS A 49 -17.46 -2.37 18.12
CA LYS A 49 -17.84 -2.10 16.74
C LYS A 49 -16.79 -1.21 16.08
N PHE A 50 -16.25 -1.65 14.94
CA PHE A 50 -15.33 -0.85 14.14
C PHE A 50 -16.11 0.10 13.22
N THR A 51 -15.77 1.38 13.27
CA THR A 51 -16.31 2.35 12.31
C THR A 51 -15.47 2.31 11.03
N VAL A 52 -16.11 2.15 9.87
CA VAL A 52 -15.41 2.09 8.59
C VAL A 52 -15.32 3.48 7.96
N PHE A 53 -14.13 3.86 7.52
CA PHE A 53 -13.86 5.04 6.71
C PHE A 53 -13.22 4.62 5.39
N ASP A 54 -13.98 4.65 4.29
CA ASP A 54 -13.49 4.26 2.96
C ASP A 54 -13.52 5.39 1.92
N ASP A 55 -13.80 6.62 2.36
CA ASP A 55 -14.05 7.79 1.52
C ASP A 55 -13.24 9.04 1.91
N LEU A 56 -12.20 8.87 2.73
CA LEU A 56 -11.32 9.96 3.14
C LEU A 56 -10.50 10.51 1.95
N ASP A 57 -10.36 11.83 1.89
CA ASP A 57 -9.56 12.52 0.86
C ASP A 57 -8.10 12.04 0.88
N PRO A 58 -7.53 11.59 -0.26
CA PRO A 58 -6.12 11.19 -0.33
C PRO A 58 -5.14 12.35 -0.16
N VAL A 59 -5.57 13.60 -0.33
CA VAL A 59 -4.74 14.78 -0.06
C VAL A 59 -4.70 15.05 1.44
N VAL A 60 -3.55 14.81 2.06
CA VAL A 60 -3.32 15.00 3.49
C VAL A 60 -2.22 16.02 3.74
N THR A 61 -2.15 16.56 4.95
CA THR A 61 -1.03 17.41 5.34
C THR A 61 0.25 16.58 5.49
N THR A 62 1.41 17.19 5.27
CA THR A 62 2.71 16.55 5.59
C THR A 62 2.83 16.22 7.07
N TYR A 63 2.10 16.95 7.94
CA TYR A 63 2.02 16.64 9.35
C TYR A 63 1.31 15.30 9.59
N ASP A 64 0.12 15.12 9.02
CA ASP A 64 -0.67 13.91 9.21
C ASP A 64 0.00 12.68 8.57
N CYS A 65 0.62 12.85 7.39
CA CYS A 65 1.30 11.74 6.72
C CYS A 65 2.59 11.30 7.42
N PHE A 66 3.26 12.19 8.16
CA PHE A 66 4.61 11.90 8.65
C PHE A 66 4.83 12.30 10.12
N ASP A 67 4.61 13.56 10.47
CA ASP A 67 4.97 14.08 11.80
C ASP A 67 4.11 13.49 12.92
N SER A 68 2.80 13.35 12.71
CA SER A 68 1.91 12.75 13.70
C SER A 68 2.20 11.26 13.92
N MET A 69 2.87 10.63 12.96
CA MET A 69 3.29 9.22 12.96
C MET A 69 4.77 9.04 13.33
N LEU A 70 5.41 10.07 13.89
CA LEU A 70 6.80 10.06 14.37
C LEU A 70 7.86 9.76 13.29
N VAL A 71 7.52 9.92 12.02
CA VAL A 71 8.48 9.75 10.92
C VAL A 71 9.53 10.87 11.02
N PRO A 72 10.84 10.59 11.11
CA PRO A 72 11.87 11.63 11.22
C PRO A 72 11.88 12.61 10.04
N LYS A 73 12.33 13.85 10.26
CA LYS A 73 12.33 14.92 9.21
C LYS A 73 13.27 14.63 8.04
N ASP A 74 14.32 13.85 8.27
CA ASP A 74 15.33 13.40 7.32
C ASP A 74 15.04 12.00 6.75
N HIS A 75 13.90 11.40 7.11
CA HIS A 75 13.53 10.06 6.65
C HIS A 75 13.31 10.01 5.13
N VAL A 76 13.74 8.91 4.50
CA VAL A 76 13.65 8.72 3.04
C VAL A 76 12.23 8.86 2.49
N SER A 77 11.21 8.42 3.23
CA SER A 77 9.80 8.54 2.80
C SER A 77 9.34 9.98 2.61
N ARG A 78 10.04 10.98 3.17
CA ARG A 78 9.74 12.40 2.96
C ARG A 78 10.43 12.98 1.73
N LYS A 79 11.24 12.22 1.01
CA LYS A 79 11.89 12.72 -0.20
C LYS A 79 10.88 12.88 -1.33
N VAL A 80 11.07 13.90 -2.14
CA VAL A 80 10.26 14.14 -3.35
C VAL A 80 10.40 13.01 -4.38
N THR A 81 11.45 12.18 -4.27
CA THR A 81 11.71 11.00 -5.10
C THR A 81 10.80 9.82 -4.77
N ASP A 82 10.19 9.80 -3.59
CA ASP A 82 9.44 8.68 -3.03
C ASP A 82 7.95 9.04 -2.78
N THR A 83 7.68 10.33 -2.54
CA THR A 83 6.34 10.84 -2.22
C THR A 83 5.85 11.85 -3.25
N TYR A 84 4.54 11.79 -3.53
CA TYR A 84 3.84 12.79 -4.34
C TYR A 84 3.40 13.99 -3.49
N TYR A 85 4.07 15.12 -3.68
CA TYR A 85 3.76 16.41 -3.10
C TYR A 85 2.81 17.20 -3.99
N VAL A 86 1.68 17.63 -3.43
CA VAL A 86 0.74 18.55 -4.07
C VAL A 86 1.25 19.99 -3.93
N ASP A 87 1.82 20.31 -2.77
CA ASP A 87 2.56 21.53 -2.46
C ASP A 87 3.50 21.27 -1.27
N LYS A 88 4.19 22.29 -0.77
CA LYS A 88 5.13 22.18 0.36
C LYS A 88 4.53 21.55 1.63
N ASN A 89 3.23 21.70 1.87
CA ASN A 89 2.56 21.30 3.11
C ASN A 89 1.56 20.16 2.91
N ARG A 90 1.32 19.71 1.68
CA ARG A 90 0.33 18.67 1.36
C ARG A 90 0.88 17.64 0.41
N VAL A 91 0.53 16.38 0.65
CA VAL A 91 0.92 15.21 -0.13
C VAL A 91 -0.30 14.39 -0.49
N LEU A 92 -0.19 13.58 -1.53
CA LEU A 92 -1.03 12.39 -1.62
C LEU A 92 -0.52 11.39 -0.57
N ARG A 93 -1.41 10.87 0.27
CA ARG A 93 -1.02 9.99 1.39
C ARG A 93 -0.21 8.78 0.90
N ALA A 94 0.94 8.56 1.52
CA ALA A 94 1.79 7.40 1.21
C ALA A 94 1.33 6.11 1.92
N HIS A 95 0.45 6.25 2.92
CA HIS A 95 -0.15 5.14 3.67
C HIS A 95 -1.46 5.56 4.35
N THR A 96 -2.33 4.60 4.67
CA THR A 96 -3.61 4.85 5.38
C THR A 96 -3.42 5.31 6.82
N SER A 97 -2.29 4.99 7.46
CA SER A 97 -1.97 5.44 8.82
C SER A 97 -1.88 6.96 8.96
N ALA A 98 -1.77 7.70 7.84
CA ALA A 98 -1.89 9.16 7.81
C ALA A 98 -3.22 9.68 8.40
N HIS A 99 -4.23 8.84 8.53
CA HIS A 99 -5.53 9.21 9.08
C HIS A 99 -5.70 8.83 10.57
N GLU A 100 -4.77 8.12 11.20
CA GLU A 100 -4.93 7.61 12.56
C GLU A 100 -5.18 8.71 13.59
N VAL A 101 -4.21 9.63 13.75
CA VAL A 101 -4.26 10.68 14.78
C VAL A 101 -5.46 11.59 14.57
N ALA A 102 -5.74 11.98 13.32
CA ALA A 102 -6.89 12.83 13.00
C ALA A 102 -8.23 12.13 13.31
N THR A 103 -8.33 10.82 13.08
CA THR A 103 -9.53 10.03 13.35
C THR A 103 -9.72 9.80 14.85
N MET A 104 -8.65 9.48 15.58
CA MET A 104 -8.66 9.37 17.04
C MET A 104 -9.05 10.69 17.73
N LYS A 105 -8.57 11.84 17.23
CA LYS A 105 -8.98 13.17 17.73
C LYS A 105 -10.47 13.47 17.58
N LYS A 106 -11.15 12.82 16.62
CA LYS A 106 -12.61 12.92 16.45
C LYS A 106 -13.38 12.02 17.43
N GLY A 107 -12.69 11.26 18.28
CA GLY A 107 -13.28 10.39 19.30
C GLY A 107 -13.46 8.94 18.88
N PHE A 108 -12.99 8.53 17.70
CA PHE A 108 -13.07 7.15 17.26
C PHE A 108 -11.91 6.33 17.84
N THR A 109 -12.23 5.27 18.59
CA THR A 109 -11.27 4.39 19.25
C THR A 109 -11.24 2.97 18.67
N SER A 110 -12.13 2.65 17.74
CA SER A 110 -12.12 1.38 16.99
C SER A 110 -12.60 1.67 15.58
N PHE A 111 -11.70 1.59 14.61
CA PHE A 111 -12.02 1.97 13.24
C PHE A 111 -11.14 1.24 12.21
N LEU A 112 -11.70 1.11 11.00
CA LEU A 112 -10.99 0.68 9.81
C LEU A 112 -10.89 1.87 8.84
N VAL A 113 -9.75 2.03 8.20
CA VAL A 113 -9.57 3.00 7.09
C VAL A 113 -9.21 2.22 5.85
N SER A 114 -9.90 2.43 4.74
CA SER A 114 -9.52 1.85 3.45
C SER A 114 -9.40 2.93 2.40
N GLY A 115 -8.34 2.88 1.60
CA GLY A 115 -8.14 3.89 0.58
C GLY A 115 -6.95 3.62 -0.33
N ASP A 116 -6.99 4.30 -1.46
CA ASP A 116 -5.87 4.50 -2.38
C ASP A 116 -4.75 5.29 -1.70
N VAL A 117 -3.52 4.84 -1.86
CA VAL A 117 -2.28 5.43 -1.36
C VAL A 117 -1.29 5.56 -2.51
N TYR A 118 -0.37 6.52 -2.40
CA TYR A 118 0.39 7.01 -3.53
C TYR A 118 1.89 7.01 -3.22
N ARG A 119 2.69 6.31 -4.02
CA ARG A 119 4.15 6.26 -3.88
C ARG A 119 4.82 6.36 -5.23
N ARG A 120 5.95 7.06 -5.27
CA ARG A 120 6.85 7.05 -6.42
C ARG A 120 7.78 5.86 -6.23
N ASP A 121 7.66 4.88 -7.11
CA ASP A 121 8.35 3.60 -6.96
C ASP A 121 8.81 3.04 -8.32
N GLU A 122 9.50 1.91 -8.30
CA GLU A 122 9.94 1.16 -9.48
C GLU A 122 8.75 0.68 -10.34
N ILE A 123 9.02 0.29 -11.58
CA ILE A 123 8.02 -0.28 -12.49
C ILE A 123 8.30 -1.76 -12.66
N ASP A 124 7.43 -2.60 -12.09
CA ASP A 124 7.38 -4.04 -12.28
C ASP A 124 5.94 -4.57 -12.06
N ALA A 125 5.77 -5.89 -12.05
CA ALA A 125 4.47 -6.54 -11.90
C ALA A 125 3.84 -6.41 -10.50
N SER A 126 4.59 -5.97 -9.49
CA SER A 126 4.16 -5.81 -8.10
C SER A 126 4.08 -4.36 -7.63
N HIS A 127 4.76 -3.43 -8.31
CA HIS A 127 4.82 -2.02 -7.96
C HIS A 127 3.98 -1.16 -8.90
N TYR A 128 3.07 -0.38 -8.31
CA TYR A 128 2.23 0.56 -9.04
C TYR A 128 2.13 1.86 -8.25
N PRO A 129 2.10 3.04 -8.91
CA PRO A 129 2.18 4.32 -8.20
C PRO A 129 0.94 4.63 -7.34
N VAL A 130 -0.16 3.92 -7.58
CA VAL A 130 -1.41 3.99 -6.82
C VAL A 130 -1.86 2.59 -6.46
N PHE A 131 -1.82 2.26 -5.18
CA PHE A 131 -2.30 0.98 -4.65
C PHE A 131 -3.19 1.24 -3.44
N HIS A 132 -3.78 0.22 -2.83
CA HIS A 132 -4.76 0.40 -1.78
C HIS A 132 -4.33 -0.29 -0.50
N GLN A 133 -4.58 0.38 0.62
CA GLN A 133 -4.35 -0.17 1.94
C GLN A 133 -5.64 -0.24 2.74
N MET A 134 -5.63 -1.14 3.71
CA MET A 134 -6.56 -1.10 4.83
C MET A 134 -5.76 -0.96 6.14
N GLU A 135 -6.16 0.02 6.95
CA GLU A 135 -5.73 0.22 8.32
C GLU A 135 -6.80 -0.31 9.27
N GLY A 136 -6.40 -0.85 10.41
CA GLY A 136 -7.29 -1.00 11.56
C GLY A 136 -6.64 -0.54 12.84
N VAL A 137 -7.40 0.19 13.66
CA VAL A 137 -6.93 0.73 14.95
C VAL A 137 -7.90 0.37 16.05
N ARG A 138 -7.37 -0.01 17.21
CA ARG A 138 -8.14 -0.19 18.45
C ARG A 138 -7.41 0.41 19.64
N ILE A 139 -8.07 1.32 20.35
CA ILE A 139 -7.61 1.92 21.62
C ILE A 139 -8.40 1.30 22.78
N PHE A 140 -7.68 0.92 23.83
CA PHE A 140 -8.20 0.27 25.02
C PHE A 140 -8.30 1.27 26.17
N SER A 141 -9.44 1.97 26.21
CA SER A 141 -9.77 2.92 27.29
C SER A 141 -10.35 2.25 28.53
N GLU A 142 -10.76 0.99 28.39
CA GLU A 142 -11.37 0.15 29.43
C GLU A 142 -10.35 -0.47 30.39
N LEU A 143 -9.05 -0.41 30.07
CA LEU A 143 -8.00 -0.96 30.93
C LEU A 143 -7.78 -0.04 32.14
N ASP A 144 -7.65 -0.66 33.32
CA ASP A 144 -7.45 0.07 34.58
C ASP A 144 -6.23 1.00 34.50
N ALA A 145 -6.40 2.26 34.91
CA ALA A 145 -5.32 3.24 34.98
C ALA A 145 -4.17 2.79 35.89
N ALA A 146 -4.47 1.97 36.91
CA ALA A 146 -3.47 1.42 37.83
C ALA A 146 -2.66 0.25 37.26
N THR A 147 -3.12 -0.40 36.18
CA THR A 147 -2.37 -1.49 35.54
C THR A 147 -1.05 -0.98 34.97
N PRO A 148 0.10 -1.61 35.27
CA PRO A 148 1.39 -1.26 34.69
C PRO A 148 1.36 -1.25 33.16
N ARG A 149 2.10 -0.32 32.54
CA ARG A 149 2.09 -0.16 31.09
C ARG A 149 2.56 -1.44 30.38
N GLU A 150 3.57 -2.12 30.92
CA GLU A 150 4.08 -3.37 30.35
C GLU A 150 3.01 -4.45 30.30
N GLU A 151 2.17 -4.55 31.33
CA GLU A 151 1.05 -5.49 31.37
C GLU A 151 -0.05 -5.11 30.36
N LYS A 152 -0.37 -3.80 30.22
CA LYS A 152 -1.29 -3.33 29.18
C LYS A 152 -0.79 -3.67 27.78
N VAL A 153 0.50 -3.41 27.51
CA VAL A 153 1.15 -3.70 26.23
C VAL A 153 1.11 -5.19 25.92
N ALA A 154 1.40 -6.05 26.89
CA ALA A 154 1.32 -7.50 26.72
C ALA A 154 -0.11 -7.96 26.36
N HIS A 155 -1.11 -7.45 27.08
CA HIS A 155 -2.52 -7.75 26.81
C HIS A 155 -2.97 -7.28 25.42
N VAL A 156 -2.68 -6.03 25.06
CA VAL A 156 -3.03 -5.43 23.76
C VAL A 156 -2.34 -6.19 22.61
N LYS A 157 -1.08 -6.60 22.79
CA LYS A 157 -0.35 -7.41 21.81
C LYS A 157 -0.99 -8.78 21.62
N GLU A 158 -1.40 -9.46 22.68
CA GLU A 158 -2.07 -10.76 22.58
C GLU A 158 -3.41 -10.64 21.84
N GLU A 159 -4.19 -9.60 22.14
CA GLU A 159 -5.47 -9.34 21.45
C GLU A 159 -5.27 -9.03 19.97
N LEU A 160 -4.29 -8.18 19.64
CA LEU A 160 -3.88 -7.90 18.25
C LEU A 160 -3.58 -9.20 17.49
N LYS A 161 -2.73 -10.07 18.07
CA LYS A 161 -2.34 -11.32 17.41
C LYS A 161 -3.55 -12.23 17.17
N LYS A 162 -4.41 -12.39 18.18
CA LYS A 162 -5.60 -13.23 18.07
C LYS A 162 -6.56 -12.72 16.99
N THR A 163 -6.77 -11.40 16.93
CA THR A 163 -7.65 -10.76 15.94
C THR A 163 -7.09 -10.91 14.52
N LEU A 164 -5.79 -10.73 14.33
CA LEU A 164 -5.18 -10.87 13.01
C LEU A 164 -5.04 -12.31 12.54
N GLU A 165 -4.79 -13.26 13.44
CA GLU A 165 -4.85 -14.71 13.12
C GLU A 165 -6.26 -15.13 12.68
N GLY A 166 -7.30 -14.60 13.33
CA GLY A 166 -8.69 -14.83 12.92
C GLY A 166 -9.00 -14.24 11.55
N MET A 167 -8.55 -13.00 11.29
CA MET A 167 -8.71 -12.34 9.99
C MET A 167 -7.99 -13.12 8.87
N ALA A 168 -6.76 -13.59 9.12
CA ALA A 168 -6.02 -14.39 8.16
C ALA A 168 -6.72 -15.74 7.89
N LYS A 169 -7.32 -16.38 8.90
CA LYS A 169 -8.12 -17.60 8.72
C LYS A 169 -9.38 -17.36 7.88
N GLU A 170 -10.05 -16.23 8.08
CA GLU A 170 -11.23 -15.87 7.28
C GLU A 170 -10.87 -15.67 5.80
N LEU A 171 -9.71 -15.08 5.52
CA LEU A 171 -9.27 -14.79 4.14
C LEU A 171 -8.68 -16.01 3.43
N PHE A 172 -7.81 -16.78 4.11
CA PHE A 172 -6.99 -17.83 3.50
C PHE A 172 -7.43 -19.25 3.87
N GLY A 173 -8.36 -19.40 4.82
CA GLY A 173 -8.72 -20.69 5.40
C GLY A 173 -7.71 -21.15 6.44
N ASP A 174 -7.64 -22.47 6.67
CA ASP A 174 -6.70 -23.04 7.62
C ASP A 174 -5.29 -23.07 7.02
N VAL A 175 -4.46 -22.10 7.41
CA VAL A 175 -3.08 -21.90 6.94
C VAL A 175 -2.11 -21.85 8.11
N GLU A 176 -0.86 -22.26 7.88
CA GLU A 176 0.21 -22.10 8.86
C GLU A 176 0.59 -20.61 8.97
N MET A 177 0.81 -20.14 10.19
CA MET A 177 1.06 -18.73 10.49
C MET A 177 2.31 -18.59 11.35
N ARG A 178 3.08 -17.53 11.12
CA ARG A 178 4.18 -17.13 12.01
C ARG A 178 4.22 -15.63 12.19
N TRP A 179 4.76 -15.23 13.34
CA TRP A 179 4.98 -13.83 13.68
C TRP A 179 6.46 -13.52 13.54
N VAL A 180 6.78 -12.49 12.77
CA VAL A 180 8.14 -11.99 12.56
C VAL A 180 8.28 -10.66 13.30
N GLU A 181 9.37 -10.48 14.03
CA GLU A 181 9.68 -9.19 14.64
C GLU A 181 10.09 -8.20 13.55
N ALA A 182 9.45 -7.04 13.56
CA ALA A 182 9.67 -5.99 12.58
C ALA A 182 9.99 -4.67 13.28
N TYR A 183 10.20 -3.61 12.50
CA TYR A 183 10.36 -2.26 13.02
C TYR A 183 9.54 -1.27 12.19
N PHE A 184 8.61 -0.59 12.85
CA PHE A 184 7.89 0.55 12.29
C PHE A 184 8.03 1.76 13.25
N PRO A 185 8.29 2.98 12.75
CA PRO A 185 8.45 4.16 13.60
C PRO A 185 7.25 4.47 14.52
N PHE A 186 6.06 3.98 14.15
CA PHE A 186 4.80 4.27 14.80
C PHE A 186 4.29 3.16 15.75
N THR A 187 4.95 2.00 15.83
CA THR A 187 4.56 0.90 16.74
C THR A 187 5.76 0.31 17.49
N GLU A 188 5.54 -0.10 18.74
CA GLU A 188 6.52 -0.79 19.58
C GLU A 188 5.80 -1.62 20.67
N PRO A 189 5.93 -2.97 20.67
CA PRO A 189 6.63 -3.79 19.68
C PRO A 189 5.90 -3.84 18.32
N SER A 190 6.70 -3.99 17.26
CA SER A 190 6.25 -4.15 15.87
C SER A 190 6.34 -5.60 15.41
N LEU A 191 5.36 -6.06 14.63
CA LEU A 191 5.24 -7.44 14.16
C LEU A 191 4.74 -7.47 12.71
N GLU A 192 5.18 -8.47 11.96
CA GLU A 192 4.58 -8.89 10.71
C GLU A 192 3.91 -10.25 10.89
N LEU A 193 2.73 -10.42 10.29
CA LEU A 193 2.08 -11.72 10.19
C LEU A 193 2.41 -12.30 8.82
N GLU A 194 3.08 -13.46 8.82
CA GLU A 194 3.31 -14.24 7.62
C GLU A 194 2.50 -15.52 7.64
N ILE A 195 2.04 -15.95 6.47
CA ILE A 195 1.33 -17.21 6.26
C ILE A 195 2.09 -18.10 5.28
N PHE A 196 2.07 -19.41 5.49
CA PHE A 196 2.57 -20.36 4.50
C PHE A 196 1.46 -20.65 3.49
N PHE A 197 1.63 -20.16 2.27
CA PHE A 197 0.61 -20.26 1.22
C PHE A 197 1.27 -20.53 -0.14
N ASN A 198 0.71 -21.46 -0.91
CA ASN A 198 1.24 -21.88 -2.22
C ASN A 198 2.72 -22.32 -2.22
N GLY A 199 3.24 -22.81 -1.09
CA GLY A 199 4.60 -23.36 -0.99
C GLY A 199 5.66 -22.38 -0.48
N ASP A 200 5.29 -21.12 -0.23
CA ASP A 200 6.20 -20.08 0.28
C ASP A 200 5.59 -19.31 1.46
N TRP A 201 6.43 -18.61 2.22
CA TRP A 201 5.99 -17.67 3.26
C TRP A 201 5.61 -16.33 2.63
N LEU A 202 4.40 -15.88 2.91
CA LEU A 202 3.84 -14.62 2.44
C LEU A 202 3.57 -13.69 3.62
N GLU A 203 4.19 -12.53 3.61
CA GLU A 203 3.83 -11.40 4.49
C GLU A 203 2.44 -10.87 4.12
N VAL A 204 1.52 -10.93 5.10
CA VAL A 204 0.12 -10.51 4.95
C VAL A 204 -0.04 -9.04 5.33
N LEU A 205 0.61 -8.61 6.41
CA LEU A 205 0.45 -7.28 7.01
C LEU A 205 1.58 -6.96 7.99
N GLY A 206 1.77 -5.66 8.23
CA GLY A 206 2.52 -5.11 9.36
C GLY A 206 1.57 -4.60 10.45
N CYS A 207 1.97 -4.74 11.71
CA CYS A 207 1.15 -4.33 12.85
C CYS A 207 2.00 -4.07 14.11
N GLY A 208 1.36 -3.57 15.16
CA GLY A 208 2.00 -3.49 16.46
C GLY A 208 1.20 -2.70 17.48
N VAL A 209 1.78 -2.56 18.66
CA VAL A 209 1.23 -1.68 19.70
C VAL A 209 1.64 -0.25 19.37
N LEU A 210 0.69 0.68 19.28
CA LEU A 210 0.95 2.07 18.93
C LEU A 210 1.96 2.72 19.88
N GLN A 211 2.90 3.47 19.32
CA GLN A 211 3.80 4.32 20.10
C GLN A 211 2.98 5.27 21.00
N GLN A 212 3.37 5.39 22.27
CA GLN A 212 2.60 6.16 23.24
C GLN A 212 2.46 7.63 22.83
N GLU A 213 3.47 8.18 22.17
CA GLU A 213 3.44 9.56 21.68
C GLU A 213 2.36 9.78 20.62
N ILE A 214 2.06 8.81 19.77
CA ILE A 214 0.97 8.89 18.78
C ILE A 214 -0.39 8.94 19.48
N VAL A 215 -0.59 8.09 20.49
CA VAL A 215 -1.81 8.07 21.31
C VAL A 215 -1.98 9.39 22.07
N ARG A 216 -0.89 9.95 22.61
CA ARG A 216 -0.88 11.27 23.26
C ARG A 216 -1.14 12.41 22.28
N ASN A 217 -0.56 12.36 21.08
CA ASN A 217 -0.81 13.33 20.01
C ASN A 217 -2.29 13.37 19.61
N ALA A 218 -3.00 12.24 19.77
CA ALA A 218 -4.44 12.15 19.57
C ALA A 218 -5.29 12.64 20.77
N GLY A 219 -4.67 13.01 21.89
CA GLY A 219 -5.36 13.47 23.09
C GLY A 219 -5.88 12.35 23.99
N LEU A 220 -5.39 11.11 23.81
CA LEU A 220 -5.88 9.92 24.52
C LEU A 220 -5.01 9.52 25.72
N GLY A 221 -4.04 10.37 26.10
CA GLY A 221 -3.25 10.22 27.33
C GLY A 221 -2.44 8.92 27.39
N ASP A 222 -2.62 8.16 28.46
CA ASP A 222 -1.89 6.92 28.74
C ASP A 222 -2.69 5.65 28.36
N ASN A 223 -3.71 5.80 27.52
CA ASN A 223 -4.34 4.65 26.87
C ASN A 223 -3.32 3.91 26.01
N VAL A 224 -3.58 2.63 25.77
CA VAL A 224 -2.76 1.77 24.89
C VAL A 224 -3.65 1.27 23.77
N GLY A 225 -3.07 1.07 22.59
CA GLY A 225 -3.81 0.54 21.46
C GLY A 225 -2.89 -0.19 20.50
N TRP A 226 -3.50 -0.91 19.57
CA TRP A 226 -2.78 -1.51 18.46
C TRP A 226 -3.27 -0.92 17.14
N ALA A 227 -2.41 -1.04 16.14
CA ALA A 227 -2.75 -0.78 14.75
C ALA A 227 -2.23 -1.91 13.85
N PHE A 228 -2.86 -2.10 12.71
CA PHE A 228 -2.33 -2.89 11.59
C PHE A 228 -2.56 -2.16 10.28
N GLY A 229 -1.69 -2.43 9.30
CA GLY A 229 -1.81 -1.98 7.93
C GLY A 229 -1.53 -3.13 6.97
N LEU A 230 -2.37 -3.28 5.95
CA LEU A 230 -2.22 -4.30 4.91
C LEU A 230 -2.39 -3.72 3.51
N GLY A 231 -1.71 -4.30 2.53
CA GLY A 231 -1.85 -3.96 1.12
C GLY A 231 -2.92 -4.83 0.46
N LEU A 232 -4.00 -4.22 -0.03
CA LEU A 232 -5.12 -4.95 -0.64
C LEU A 232 -4.70 -5.67 -1.93
N GLU A 233 -3.85 -5.04 -2.76
CA GLU A 233 -3.32 -5.65 -3.99
C GLU A 233 -2.48 -6.87 -3.68
N ARG A 234 -1.60 -6.82 -2.67
CA ARG A 234 -0.74 -7.96 -2.31
C ARG A 234 -1.58 -9.19 -1.94
N LEU A 235 -2.60 -8.99 -1.11
CA LEU A 235 -3.54 -10.05 -0.74
C LEU A 235 -4.35 -10.52 -1.95
N ALA A 236 -4.85 -9.58 -2.76
CA ALA A 236 -5.68 -9.92 -3.92
C ALA A 236 -4.89 -10.67 -5.01
N MET A 237 -3.64 -10.30 -5.26
CA MET A 237 -2.76 -10.99 -6.21
C MET A 237 -2.61 -12.46 -5.84
N VAL A 238 -2.45 -12.77 -4.56
CA VAL A 238 -2.33 -14.15 -4.08
C VAL A 238 -3.68 -14.88 -4.05
N LEU A 239 -4.70 -14.27 -3.46
CA LEU A 239 -6.02 -14.89 -3.27
C LEU A 239 -6.72 -15.15 -4.60
N PHE A 240 -6.63 -14.20 -5.54
CA PHE A 240 -7.22 -14.31 -6.86
C PHE A 240 -6.23 -14.81 -7.93
N ASP A 241 -4.96 -15.08 -7.63
CA ASP A 241 -3.95 -15.50 -8.63
C ASP A 241 -3.82 -14.49 -9.80
N ILE A 242 -3.78 -13.20 -9.44
CA ILE A 242 -3.60 -12.09 -10.38
C ILE A 242 -2.09 -11.84 -10.51
N PRO A 243 -1.50 -12.05 -11.71
CA PRO A 243 -0.04 -12.09 -11.87
C PRO A 243 0.62 -10.72 -11.97
N ASP A 244 -0.16 -9.64 -12.14
CA ASP A 244 0.35 -8.31 -12.41
C ASP A 244 -0.61 -7.25 -11.86
N ILE A 245 -0.09 -6.33 -11.06
CA ILE A 245 -0.84 -5.26 -10.39
C ILE A 245 -1.59 -4.34 -11.38
N ARG A 246 -1.09 -4.19 -12.61
CA ARG A 246 -1.74 -3.36 -13.64
C ARG A 246 -3.13 -3.88 -14.01
N LEU A 247 -3.41 -5.18 -13.81
CA LEU A 247 -4.71 -5.76 -14.09
C LEU A 247 -5.83 -5.17 -13.24
N PHE A 248 -5.56 -4.72 -12.01
CA PHE A 248 -6.59 -4.04 -11.19
C PHE A 248 -7.08 -2.74 -11.83
N TRP A 249 -6.30 -2.15 -12.72
CA TRP A 249 -6.66 -0.92 -13.44
C TRP A 249 -7.25 -1.20 -14.83
N SER A 250 -7.26 -2.46 -15.28
CA SER A 250 -7.77 -2.85 -16.60
C SER A 250 -9.28 -2.59 -16.72
N GLN A 251 -9.67 -2.00 -17.85
CA GLN A 251 -11.07 -1.84 -18.24
C GLN A 251 -11.56 -2.99 -19.15
N ASP A 252 -10.74 -4.04 -19.32
CA ASP A 252 -11.08 -5.17 -20.18
C ASP A 252 -12.15 -6.05 -19.52
N LYS A 253 -13.23 -6.30 -20.26
CA LYS A 253 -14.34 -7.15 -19.81
C LYS A 253 -13.89 -8.57 -19.47
N ARG A 254 -12.85 -9.09 -20.13
CA ARG A 254 -12.27 -10.41 -19.86
C ARG A 254 -11.63 -10.50 -18.47
N PHE A 255 -11.17 -9.38 -17.91
CA PHE A 255 -10.73 -9.30 -16.52
C PHE A 255 -11.93 -9.07 -15.59
N ILE A 256 -12.67 -7.97 -15.80
CA ILE A 256 -13.72 -7.50 -14.89
C ILE A 256 -14.81 -8.56 -14.66
N SER A 257 -15.22 -9.28 -15.71
CA SER A 257 -16.34 -10.23 -15.61
C SER A 257 -16.02 -11.52 -14.83
N GLN A 258 -14.77 -11.72 -14.40
CA GLN A 258 -14.37 -12.92 -13.65
C GLN A 258 -14.67 -12.84 -12.15
N PHE A 259 -14.94 -11.64 -11.63
CA PHE A 259 -15.08 -11.40 -10.20
C PHE A 259 -16.52 -11.07 -9.81
N LYS A 260 -16.87 -11.41 -8.57
CA LYS A 260 -18.18 -11.16 -7.99
C LYS A 260 -18.07 -10.97 -6.50
N ASP A 261 -18.82 -9.99 -5.97
CA ASP A 261 -18.83 -9.73 -4.53
C ASP A 261 -19.11 -10.97 -3.67
N GLY A 262 -18.38 -11.06 -2.56
CA GLY A 262 -18.43 -12.18 -1.62
C GLY A 262 -17.65 -13.44 -2.04
N GLN A 263 -17.08 -13.50 -3.25
CA GLN A 263 -16.41 -14.69 -3.78
C GLN A 263 -14.95 -14.43 -4.13
N ILE A 264 -14.04 -15.23 -3.57
CA ILE A 264 -12.65 -15.29 -4.01
C ILE A 264 -12.58 -16.28 -5.16
N THR A 265 -12.37 -15.77 -6.38
CA THR A 265 -12.31 -16.58 -7.61
C THR A 265 -10.94 -16.47 -8.22
N LYS A 266 -10.29 -17.61 -8.50
CA LYS A 266 -8.99 -17.61 -9.20
C LYS A 266 -9.18 -17.04 -10.61
N PHE A 267 -8.44 -15.98 -10.89
CA PHE A 267 -8.32 -15.33 -12.17
C PHE A 267 -7.82 -16.34 -13.20
N LYS A 268 -8.46 -16.36 -14.36
CA LYS A 268 -8.05 -17.14 -15.52
C LYS A 268 -7.40 -16.18 -16.51
N PRO A 269 -6.07 -16.25 -16.68
CA PRO A 269 -5.38 -15.41 -17.65
C PRO A 269 -5.95 -15.57 -19.05
N TYR A 270 -6.17 -14.46 -19.74
CA TYR A 270 -6.37 -14.45 -21.19
C TYR A 270 -5.02 -14.33 -21.90
N SER A 271 -5.02 -14.48 -23.23
CA SER A 271 -3.83 -14.59 -24.07
C SER A 271 -2.73 -13.59 -23.67
N LYS A 272 -1.56 -14.11 -23.27
CA LYS A 272 -0.37 -13.29 -23.05
C LYS A 272 0.15 -12.77 -24.39
N TYR A 273 0.36 -11.47 -24.46
CA TYR A 273 0.88 -10.80 -25.64
C TYR A 273 2.42 -10.76 -25.58
N PRO A 274 3.12 -10.85 -26.74
CA PRO A 274 4.58 -10.81 -26.76
C PRO A 274 5.08 -9.46 -26.25
N ALA A 275 6.21 -9.47 -25.52
CA ALA A 275 6.88 -8.24 -25.13
C ALA A 275 7.70 -7.65 -26.29
N CYS A 276 7.82 -6.33 -26.29
CA CYS A 276 8.81 -5.59 -27.06
C CYS A 276 9.81 -4.95 -26.09
N PHE A 277 11.11 -5.06 -26.37
CA PHE A 277 12.17 -4.53 -25.52
C PHE A 277 12.85 -3.35 -26.19
N LYS A 278 13.07 -2.27 -25.43
CA LYS A 278 13.88 -1.13 -25.86
C LYS A 278 14.90 -0.81 -24.78
N ASP A 279 16.15 -0.66 -25.18
CA ASP A 279 17.24 -0.26 -24.28
C ASP A 279 17.51 1.24 -24.48
N VAL A 280 17.53 1.99 -23.39
CA VAL A 280 17.77 3.43 -23.38
C VAL A 280 18.96 3.71 -22.49
N SER A 281 19.99 4.35 -23.05
CA SER A 281 21.18 4.77 -22.30
C SER A 281 21.33 6.28 -22.30
N PHE A 282 21.70 6.83 -21.15
CA PHE A 282 22.01 8.24 -21.02
C PHE A 282 23.04 8.48 -19.92
N TRP A 283 23.77 9.58 -20.08
CA TRP A 283 24.58 10.15 -19.01
C TRP A 283 23.69 10.89 -18.02
N HIS A 284 23.99 10.78 -16.73
CA HIS A 284 23.25 11.49 -15.69
C HIS A 284 24.19 12.20 -14.70
N ASP A 285 23.62 13.12 -13.96
CA ASP A 285 24.29 13.84 -12.87
C ASP A 285 24.05 13.13 -11.53
N GLU A 286 24.71 13.58 -10.45
CA GLU A 286 24.60 12.96 -9.11
C GLU A 286 23.18 13.03 -8.52
N ASP A 287 22.39 14.00 -8.97
CA ASP A 287 21.04 14.31 -8.51
C ASP A 287 19.97 13.36 -9.10
N PHE A 288 20.37 12.49 -10.04
CA PHE A 288 19.47 11.56 -10.71
C PHE A 288 18.96 10.48 -9.74
N HIS A 289 17.69 10.13 -9.90
CA HIS A 289 17.03 9.06 -9.13
C HIS A 289 16.13 8.26 -10.06
N GLU A 290 16.11 6.94 -9.92
CA GLU A 290 15.42 5.98 -10.77
C GLU A 290 13.91 6.27 -10.84
N ASN A 291 13.30 6.64 -9.71
CA ASN A 291 11.90 7.05 -9.67
C ASN A 291 11.58 8.26 -10.57
N ASN A 292 12.54 9.13 -10.88
CA ASN A 292 12.32 10.22 -11.86
C ASN A 292 12.18 9.66 -13.29
N LEU A 293 12.99 8.66 -13.65
CA LEU A 293 12.82 7.94 -14.91
C LEU A 293 11.49 7.20 -14.94
N CYS A 294 11.14 6.48 -13.86
CA CYS A 294 9.89 5.75 -13.77
C CYS A 294 8.67 6.66 -13.94
N GLU A 295 8.67 7.86 -13.36
CA GLU A 295 7.59 8.83 -13.58
C GLU A 295 7.49 9.29 -15.04
N VAL A 296 8.61 9.59 -15.69
CA VAL A 296 8.61 9.94 -17.12
C VAL A 296 8.05 8.78 -17.95
N VAL A 297 8.46 7.55 -17.67
CA VAL A 297 7.96 6.36 -18.37
C VAL A 297 6.46 6.16 -18.14
N ARG A 298 5.96 6.36 -16.92
CA ARG A 298 4.53 6.29 -16.59
C ARG A 298 3.72 7.36 -17.30
N ASP A 299 4.21 8.60 -17.32
CA ASP A 299 3.52 9.73 -17.95
C ASP A 299 3.42 9.58 -19.48
N ILE A 300 4.44 8.98 -20.11
CA ILE A 300 4.47 8.81 -21.57
C ILE A 300 3.78 7.49 -22.00
N ALA A 301 4.13 6.38 -21.37
CA ALA A 301 3.76 5.04 -21.84
C ALA A 301 2.68 4.34 -21.00
N GLY A 302 2.42 4.82 -19.78
CA GLY A 302 1.39 4.28 -18.89
C GLY A 302 1.46 2.76 -18.72
N ASP A 303 0.30 2.10 -18.79
CA ASP A 303 0.16 0.65 -18.57
C ASP A 303 0.72 -0.23 -19.71
N MET A 304 1.30 0.37 -20.76
CA MET A 304 2.02 -0.38 -21.80
C MET A 304 3.37 -0.92 -21.31
N VAL A 305 3.96 -0.32 -20.27
CA VAL A 305 5.24 -0.76 -19.71
C VAL A 305 5.00 -1.75 -18.59
N GLU A 306 5.61 -2.92 -18.73
CA GLU A 306 5.61 -4.00 -17.73
C GLU A 306 6.75 -3.85 -16.74
N GLN A 307 7.91 -3.39 -17.21
CA GLN A 307 9.10 -3.31 -16.38
C GLN A 307 10.09 -2.26 -16.90
N VAL A 308 10.78 -1.60 -15.96
CA VAL A 308 12.00 -0.82 -16.24
C VAL A 308 13.12 -1.39 -15.38
N ALA A 309 14.18 -1.91 -16.00
CA ALA A 309 15.30 -2.54 -15.30
C ALA A 309 16.64 -1.95 -15.73
N VAL A 310 17.55 -1.71 -14.78
CA VAL A 310 18.94 -1.38 -15.10
C VAL A 310 19.62 -2.61 -15.70
N VAL A 311 20.28 -2.45 -16.84
CA VAL A 311 21.02 -3.52 -17.52
C VAL A 311 22.51 -3.25 -17.65
N ASP A 312 22.95 -2.00 -17.51
CA ASP A 312 24.36 -1.63 -17.51
C ASP A 312 24.59 -0.32 -16.74
N GLU A 313 25.74 -0.22 -16.06
CA GLU A 313 26.21 1.00 -15.40
C GLU A 313 27.69 1.23 -15.72
N PHE A 314 28.03 2.45 -16.11
CA PHE A 314 29.38 2.80 -16.57
C PHE A 314 29.84 4.16 -16.07
N THR A 315 31.08 4.25 -15.60
CA THR A 315 31.77 5.53 -15.32
C THR A 315 32.86 5.77 -16.35
N HIS A 316 32.77 6.89 -17.09
CA HIS A 316 33.73 7.20 -18.14
C HIS A 316 35.07 7.64 -17.54
N PRO A 317 36.20 6.96 -17.85
CA PRO A 317 37.46 7.13 -17.11
C PRO A 317 38.08 8.53 -17.24
N LYS A 318 37.82 9.25 -18.34
CA LYS A 318 38.41 10.60 -18.56
C LYS A 318 37.53 11.75 -18.10
N THR A 319 36.22 11.62 -18.24
CA THR A 319 35.25 12.69 -17.97
C THR A 319 34.59 12.50 -16.61
N GLN A 320 34.77 11.32 -16.00
CA GLN A 320 34.13 10.90 -14.75
C GLN A 320 32.59 10.96 -14.80
N ARG A 321 32.00 11.07 -16.00
CA ARG A 321 30.54 11.03 -16.18
C ARG A 321 30.03 9.62 -15.91
N GLN A 322 28.87 9.53 -15.29
CA GLN A 322 28.14 8.29 -15.06
C GLN A 322 27.07 8.10 -16.12
N SER A 323 26.96 6.88 -16.65
CA SER A 323 25.97 6.45 -17.62
C SER A 323 25.24 5.23 -17.07
N LYS A 324 23.93 5.18 -17.29
CA LYS A 324 23.11 4.00 -17.03
C LYS A 324 22.39 3.59 -18.30
N CYS A 325 22.23 2.28 -18.49
CA CYS A 325 21.38 1.69 -19.51
C CYS A 325 20.19 1.02 -18.84
N TYR A 326 18.99 1.36 -19.29
CA TYR A 326 17.74 0.79 -18.84
C TYR A 326 17.11 -0.02 -19.96
N ARG A 327 16.62 -1.22 -19.65
CA ARG A 327 15.70 -1.96 -20.49
C ARG A 327 14.28 -1.66 -20.08
N ILE A 328 13.50 -1.16 -21.03
CA ILE A 328 12.06 -0.95 -20.90
C ILE A 328 11.36 -2.11 -21.60
N THR A 329 10.60 -2.89 -20.83
CA THR A 329 9.79 -4.00 -21.32
C THR A 329 8.38 -3.51 -21.59
N TYR A 330 8.01 -3.40 -22.86
CA TYR A 330 6.67 -3.05 -23.28
C TYR A 330 5.82 -4.31 -23.47
N ARG A 331 4.77 -4.43 -22.66
CA ARG A 331 3.74 -5.47 -22.79
C ARG A 331 2.45 -4.96 -22.17
N HIS A 332 1.43 -4.77 -23.00
CA HIS A 332 0.10 -4.41 -22.54
C HIS A 332 -0.65 -5.67 -22.07
N MET A 333 -1.40 -5.56 -20.97
CA MET A 333 -2.14 -6.71 -20.43
C MET A 333 -3.30 -7.16 -21.35
N ASP A 334 -3.93 -6.21 -22.04
CA ASP A 334 -5.16 -6.45 -22.81
C ASP A 334 -5.02 -6.52 -24.34
N ARG A 335 -3.86 -6.19 -24.93
CA ARG A 335 -3.69 -6.23 -26.39
C ARG A 335 -2.23 -6.43 -26.82
N ASN A 336 -2.04 -6.80 -28.08
CA ASN A 336 -0.73 -6.78 -28.71
C ASN A 336 -0.22 -5.34 -28.85
N LEU A 337 1.10 -5.18 -28.66
CA LEU A 337 1.85 -4.00 -29.05
C LEU A 337 2.65 -4.29 -30.33
N THR A 338 2.64 -3.37 -31.26
CA THR A 338 3.42 -3.37 -32.50
C THR A 338 4.78 -2.73 -32.25
N ASN A 339 5.80 -3.08 -33.04
CA ASN A 339 7.08 -2.38 -32.91
C ASN A 339 6.97 -0.90 -33.26
N SER A 340 6.17 -0.54 -34.28
CA SER A 340 5.99 0.85 -34.70
C SER A 340 5.41 1.72 -33.58
N GLU A 341 4.37 1.25 -32.88
CA GLU A 341 3.80 2.05 -31.78
C GLU A 341 4.77 2.20 -30.61
N VAL A 342 5.58 1.16 -30.33
CA VAL A 342 6.61 1.20 -29.27
C VAL A 342 7.81 2.06 -29.67
N ASP A 343 8.11 2.17 -30.97
CA ASP A 343 9.19 3.03 -31.49
C ASP A 343 8.80 4.52 -31.52
N ASP A 344 7.50 4.83 -31.66
CA ASP A 344 6.97 6.21 -31.64
C ASP A 344 6.89 6.80 -30.22
N ILE A 345 6.80 5.92 -29.21
CA ILE A 345 6.82 6.23 -27.76
C ILE A 345 8.25 6.47 -27.30
#